data_AF-A0AAV4L9D7-F1
#
_entry.id   AF-A0AAV4L9D7-F1
#
_cell.length_a   1.000
_cell.length_b   1.000
_cell.length_c   1.000
_cell.angle_alpha   90.00
_cell.angle_beta   90.00
_cell.angle_gamma   90.00
#
_symmetry.space_group_name_H-M   'P 1'
#
loop_
_entity.id
_entity.type
_entity.pdbx_description
1 polymer ?
#
loop_
_entity_poly.entity_id
_entity_poly.type
_entity_poly.pdbx_seq_one_letter_code
_entity_poly.pdbx_strand_id
1 'polypeptide(L)'
;MILNTLSKKQILALPPLTREAEKEAIRLWQEEGALSARDLIILSYFKWIHKIAFYQSRRYRTDVEPLISDGVMGLFRALQSFKPEHGVRFSTYAFFWARSYMTETLSSLGFVVKNPRVSREIKEEATRGKKNFTIPQRDLSLDAAFSSEDDSRRIIETLADERETPEEYVLRRDDEVKKRAFFKKALKTLSPREQCVLQIRYGGESVPSLDVTGKFLNLSNEGVRQIEKRALKKLRHPKRFLKF
;
A
#
# COMPACT_ATOMS: atom_id res chain seq x y z
N MET A 1 7.39 -39.13 -5.22
CA MET A 1 6.83 -39.45 -6.57
C MET A 1 5.31 -39.67 -6.52
N ILE A 2 4.63 -39.39 -5.39
CA ILE A 2 3.19 -39.65 -5.21
C ILE A 2 2.34 -38.38 -5.44
N LEU A 3 2.92 -37.20 -5.31
CA LEU A 3 2.20 -35.92 -5.46
C LEU A 3 1.75 -35.61 -6.91
N ASN A 4 2.38 -36.20 -7.94
CA ASN A 4 2.06 -35.93 -9.35
C ASN A 4 1.03 -36.88 -9.98
N THR A 5 0.61 -37.92 -9.27
CA THR A 5 -0.25 -38.99 -9.84
C THR A 5 -1.71 -38.93 -9.37
N LEU A 6 -2.00 -38.23 -8.26
CA LEU A 6 -3.35 -38.18 -7.69
C LEU A 6 -4.06 -36.86 -8.04
N SER A 7 -5.27 -36.96 -8.57
CA SER A 7 -6.15 -35.80 -8.77
C SER A 7 -6.64 -35.24 -7.43
N LYS A 8 -6.98 -33.94 -7.39
CA LYS A 8 -7.54 -33.25 -6.20
C LYS A 8 -8.74 -34.00 -5.60
N LYS A 9 -9.61 -34.60 -6.43
CA LYS A 9 -10.75 -35.42 -5.96
C LYS A 9 -10.30 -36.68 -5.21
N GLN A 10 -9.28 -37.38 -5.73
CA GLN A 10 -8.73 -38.58 -5.10
C GLN A 10 -8.05 -38.24 -3.77
N ILE A 11 -7.31 -37.13 -3.69
CA ILE A 11 -6.64 -36.69 -2.45
C ILE A 11 -7.68 -36.37 -1.35
N LEU A 12 -8.79 -35.71 -1.70
CA LEU A 12 -9.84 -35.36 -0.75
C LEU A 12 -10.63 -36.58 -0.22
N ALA A 13 -10.56 -37.71 -0.92
CA ALA A 13 -11.19 -38.98 -0.56
C ALA A 13 -10.33 -39.85 0.36
N LEU A 14 -9.05 -39.50 0.57
CA LEU A 14 -8.17 -40.26 1.45
C LEU A 14 -8.69 -40.25 2.90
N PRO A 15 -8.63 -41.39 3.61
CA PRO A 15 -9.00 -41.44 5.02
C PRO A 15 -7.99 -40.64 5.86
N PRO A 16 -8.44 -40.06 7.00
CA PRO A 16 -7.53 -39.38 7.91
C PRO A 16 -6.55 -40.40 8.52
N LEU A 17 -5.31 -39.97 8.72
CA LEU A 17 -4.29 -40.81 9.31
C LEU A 17 -4.61 -41.10 10.79
N THR A 18 -4.48 -42.36 11.21
CA THR A 18 -4.61 -42.73 12.62
C THR A 18 -3.42 -42.19 13.43
N ARG A 19 -3.58 -42.10 14.75
CA ARG A 19 -2.53 -41.55 15.62
C ARG A 19 -1.24 -42.39 15.60
N GLU A 20 -1.38 -43.71 15.44
CA GLU A 20 -0.25 -44.64 15.37
C GLU A 20 0.46 -44.52 14.02
N ALA A 21 -0.30 -44.53 12.91
CA ALA A 21 0.26 -44.35 11.57
C ALA A 21 0.94 -42.99 11.41
N GLU A 22 0.43 -41.95 12.08
CA GLU A 22 1.07 -40.62 12.11
C GLU A 22 2.43 -40.65 12.79
N LYS A 23 2.53 -41.29 13.96
CA LYS A 23 3.82 -41.42 14.65
C LYS A 23 4.82 -42.19 13.81
N GLU A 24 4.39 -43.28 13.19
CA GLU A 24 5.26 -44.10 12.37
C GLU A 24 5.74 -43.37 11.11
N ALA A 25 4.84 -42.69 10.39
CA ALA A 25 5.23 -41.91 9.22
C ALA A 25 6.19 -40.76 9.58
N ILE A 26 6.00 -40.11 10.73
CA ILE A 26 6.91 -39.07 11.21
C ILE A 26 8.28 -39.67 11.55
N ARG A 27 8.30 -40.82 12.22
CA ARG A 27 9.54 -41.55 12.55
C ARG A 27 10.32 -41.91 11.30
N LEU A 28 9.68 -42.55 10.31
CA LEU A 28 10.29 -42.91 9.03
C LEU A 28 10.84 -41.69 8.28
N TRP A 29 10.14 -40.55 8.35
CA TRP A 29 10.65 -39.30 7.78
C TRP A 29 11.89 -38.78 8.51
N GLN A 30 11.90 -38.81 9.84
CA GLN A 30 12.97 -38.22 10.66
C GLN A 30 14.23 -39.09 10.74
N GLU A 31 14.07 -40.41 10.84
CA GLU A 31 15.18 -41.35 10.96
C GLU A 31 15.77 -41.73 9.60
N GLU A 32 14.92 -41.98 8.60
CA GLU A 32 15.34 -42.55 7.31
C GLU A 32 15.27 -41.55 6.15
N GLY A 33 14.66 -40.37 6.34
CA GLY A 33 14.47 -39.40 5.26
C GLY A 33 13.49 -39.88 4.18
N ALA A 34 12.62 -40.85 4.51
CA ALA A 34 11.73 -41.49 3.55
C ALA A 34 10.75 -40.50 2.91
N LEU A 35 10.95 -40.18 1.63
CA LEU A 35 10.09 -39.25 0.88
C LEU A 35 8.63 -39.72 0.79
N SER A 36 8.40 -41.03 0.79
CA SER A 36 7.06 -41.64 0.81
C SER A 36 6.30 -41.31 2.10
N ALA A 37 6.98 -41.34 3.24
CA ALA A 37 6.38 -41.03 4.54
C ALA A 37 5.99 -39.54 4.64
N ARG A 38 6.85 -38.65 4.14
CA ARG A 38 6.53 -37.22 3.98
C ARG A 38 5.32 -37.01 3.07
N ASP A 39 5.34 -37.59 1.87
CA ASP A 39 4.27 -37.43 0.88
C ASP A 39 2.93 -37.93 1.48
N LEU A 40 2.94 -39.06 2.22
CA LEU A 40 1.78 -39.60 2.92
C LEU A 40 1.21 -38.60 3.95
N ILE A 41 2.06 -38.05 4.82
CA ILE A 41 1.63 -37.05 5.82
C ILE A 41 1.01 -35.84 5.12
N ILE A 42 1.69 -35.28 4.11
CA ILE A 42 1.21 -34.11 3.38
C ILE A 42 -0.16 -34.38 2.76
N LEU A 43 -0.34 -35.52 2.09
CA LEU A 43 -1.58 -35.89 1.42
C LEU A 43 -2.73 -36.10 2.42
N SER A 44 -2.48 -36.71 3.57
CA SER A 44 -3.51 -36.88 4.61
C SER A 44 -3.97 -35.56 5.23
N TYR A 45 -3.05 -34.61 5.39
CA TYR A 45 -3.37 -33.28 5.93
C TYR A 45 -3.90 -32.30 4.89
N PHE A 46 -3.76 -32.60 3.59
CA PHE A 46 -4.20 -31.74 2.50
C PHE A 46 -5.69 -31.38 2.59
N LYS A 47 -6.56 -32.33 2.92
CA LYS A 47 -8.01 -32.07 3.08
C LYS A 47 -8.32 -31.01 4.12
N TRP A 48 -7.57 -31.03 5.22
CA TRP A 48 -7.71 -30.07 6.31
C TRP A 48 -7.18 -28.69 5.90
N ILE A 49 -6.03 -28.63 5.22
CA ILE A 49 -5.48 -27.37 4.64
C ILE A 49 -6.46 -26.79 3.62
N HIS A 50 -6.95 -27.61 2.69
CA HIS A 50 -7.92 -27.22 1.66
C HIS A 50 -9.16 -26.58 2.29
N LYS A 51 -9.72 -27.20 3.34
CA LYS A 51 -10.86 -26.64 4.07
C LYS A 51 -10.54 -25.24 4.63
N ILE A 52 -9.40 -25.07 5.30
CA ILE A 52 -8.99 -23.79 5.88
C ILE A 52 -8.78 -22.73 4.79
N ALA A 53 -8.04 -23.08 3.74
CA ALA A 53 -7.77 -22.21 2.61
C ALA A 53 -9.07 -21.79 1.92
N PHE A 54 -10.04 -22.70 1.76
CA PHE A 54 -11.34 -22.40 1.17
C PHE A 54 -12.19 -21.43 2.01
N TYR A 55 -12.18 -21.56 3.34
CA TYR A 55 -12.86 -20.59 4.20
C TYR A 55 -12.19 -19.23 4.17
N GLN A 56 -10.85 -19.19 4.20
CA GLN A 56 -10.10 -17.93 4.10
C GLN A 56 -10.27 -17.28 2.73
N SER A 57 -10.24 -18.06 1.65
CA SER A 57 -10.41 -17.55 0.29
C SER A 57 -11.77 -16.87 0.10
N ARG A 58 -12.84 -17.45 0.64
CA ARG A 58 -14.17 -16.82 0.63
C ARG A 58 -14.23 -15.56 1.49
N ARG A 59 -13.63 -15.59 2.68
CA ARG A 59 -13.62 -14.43 3.59
C ARG A 59 -12.84 -13.26 3.01
N TYR A 60 -11.67 -13.53 2.45
CA TYR A 60 -10.75 -12.54 1.89
C TYR A 60 -10.88 -12.34 0.37
N ARG A 61 -11.91 -12.96 -0.26
CA ARG A 61 -12.20 -12.93 -1.70
C ARG A 61 -10.98 -13.17 -2.60
N THR A 62 -10.16 -14.15 -2.25
CA THR A 62 -8.88 -14.46 -2.93
C THR A 62 -8.89 -15.81 -3.61
N ASP A 63 -7.92 -16.05 -4.47
CA ASP A 63 -7.70 -17.38 -5.04
C ASP A 63 -7.30 -18.38 -3.97
N VAL A 64 -7.82 -19.61 -4.07
CA VAL A 64 -7.64 -20.64 -3.04
C VAL A 64 -6.29 -21.33 -3.22
N GLU A 65 -5.85 -21.47 -4.46
CA GLU A 65 -4.68 -22.23 -4.88
C GLU A 65 -3.37 -21.72 -4.25
N PRO A 66 -3.08 -20.40 -4.21
CA PRO A 66 -1.91 -19.89 -3.50
C PRO A 66 -1.93 -20.22 -2.00
N LEU A 67 -3.10 -20.13 -1.36
CA LEU A 67 -3.26 -20.44 0.07
C LEU A 67 -3.03 -21.93 0.34
N ILE A 68 -3.55 -22.81 -0.52
CA ILE A 68 -3.31 -24.25 -0.38
C ILE A 68 -1.82 -24.56 -0.49
N SER A 69 -1.15 -23.99 -1.48
CA SER A 69 0.28 -24.23 -1.73
C SER A 69 1.13 -23.78 -0.55
N ASP A 70 0.91 -22.56 -0.05
CA ASP A 70 1.64 -22.04 1.12
C ASP A 70 1.26 -22.76 2.42
N GLY A 71 0.00 -23.17 2.56
CA GLY A 71 -0.43 -24.00 3.68
C GLY A 71 0.31 -25.35 3.71
N VAL A 72 0.49 -25.98 2.54
CA VAL A 72 1.30 -27.21 2.40
C VAL A 72 2.77 -26.94 2.72
N MET A 73 3.33 -25.79 2.30
CA MET A 73 4.69 -25.40 2.67
C MET A 73 4.85 -25.19 4.18
N GLY A 74 3.86 -24.58 4.84
CA GLY A 74 3.82 -24.46 6.30
C GLY A 74 3.75 -25.82 6.99
N LEU A 75 2.94 -26.76 6.48
CA LEU A 75 2.90 -28.12 6.97
C LEU A 75 4.25 -28.84 6.82
N PHE A 76 4.89 -28.70 5.67
CA PHE A 76 6.22 -29.25 5.44
C PHE A 76 7.25 -28.66 6.41
N ARG A 77 7.20 -27.34 6.65
CA ARG A 77 8.05 -26.68 7.64
C ARG A 77 7.81 -27.19 9.05
N ALA A 78 6.54 -27.43 9.41
CA ALA A 78 6.18 -28.04 10.68
C ALA A 78 6.78 -29.43 10.81
N LEU A 79 6.69 -30.25 9.76
CA LEU A 79 7.20 -31.62 9.75
C LEU A 79 8.72 -31.68 9.92
N GLN A 80 9.47 -30.74 9.32
CA GLN A 80 10.92 -30.64 9.49
C GLN A 80 11.35 -30.32 10.93
N SER A 81 10.54 -29.57 11.66
CA SER A 81 10.90 -29.03 12.98
C SER A 81 10.16 -29.70 14.13
N PHE A 82 9.30 -30.68 13.82
CA PHE A 82 8.44 -31.34 14.80
C PHE A 82 9.26 -32.27 15.69
N LYS A 83 8.89 -32.30 16.97
CA LYS A 83 9.60 -33.03 18.02
C LYS A 83 8.63 -33.95 18.76
N PRO A 84 8.54 -35.25 18.40
CA PRO A 84 7.59 -36.18 18.97
C PRO A 84 7.69 -36.32 20.50
N GLU A 85 8.86 -36.06 21.08
CA GLU A 85 9.14 -36.15 22.52
C GLU A 85 8.30 -35.19 23.38
N HIS A 86 7.72 -34.14 22.79
CA HIS A 86 6.86 -33.20 23.49
C HIS A 86 5.45 -33.74 23.77
N GLY A 87 5.12 -34.96 23.30
CA GLY A 87 3.85 -35.65 23.59
C GLY A 87 2.60 -35.05 22.91
N VAL A 88 2.75 -33.92 22.21
CA VAL A 88 1.67 -33.26 21.46
C VAL A 88 1.44 -33.95 20.11
N ARG A 89 0.20 -33.91 19.62
CA ARG A 89 -0.11 -34.42 18.28
C ARG A 89 0.44 -33.48 17.21
N PHE A 90 0.97 -34.05 16.12
CA PHE A 90 1.49 -33.26 15.00
C PHE A 90 0.44 -32.29 14.43
N SER A 91 -0.83 -32.70 14.32
CA SER A 91 -1.94 -31.82 13.91
C SER A 91 -1.97 -30.49 14.65
N THR A 92 -1.73 -30.51 15.96
CA THR A 92 -1.79 -29.32 16.82
C THR A 92 -0.65 -28.37 16.49
N TYR A 93 0.54 -28.90 16.25
CA TYR A 93 1.71 -28.11 15.89
C TYR A 93 1.61 -27.58 14.46
N ALA A 94 1.27 -28.46 13.51
CA ALA A 94 1.08 -28.15 12.10
C ALA A 94 0.03 -27.06 11.86
N PHE A 95 -1.00 -27.00 12.72
CA PHE A 95 -2.02 -25.95 12.70
C PHE A 95 -1.41 -24.55 12.63
N PHE A 96 -0.48 -24.25 13.53
CA PHE A 96 0.10 -22.91 13.66
C PHE A 96 0.96 -22.54 12.45
N TRP A 97 1.76 -23.48 11.95
CA TRP A 97 2.61 -23.26 10.79
C TRP A 97 1.81 -23.06 9.51
N ALA A 98 0.87 -23.96 9.21
CA ALA A 98 0.04 -23.85 8.01
C ALA A 98 -0.77 -22.55 8.03
N ARG A 99 -1.35 -22.20 9.19
CA ARG A 99 -2.07 -20.93 9.35
C ARG A 99 -1.15 -19.72 9.16
N SER A 100 0.04 -19.73 9.75
CA SER A 100 1.00 -18.62 9.64
C SER A 100 1.39 -18.35 8.19
N TYR A 101 1.73 -19.41 7.45
CA TYR A 101 2.10 -19.29 6.03
C TYR A 101 0.93 -18.75 5.20
N MET A 102 -0.26 -19.33 5.32
CA MET A 102 -1.46 -18.81 4.63
C MET A 102 -1.75 -17.34 4.95
N THR A 103 -1.59 -16.93 6.21
CA THR A 103 -1.81 -15.54 6.65
C THR A 103 -0.78 -14.59 6.03
N GLU A 104 0.47 -15.04 5.88
CA GLU A 104 1.52 -14.28 5.20
C GLU A 104 1.21 -14.10 3.71
N THR A 105 0.76 -15.16 3.04
CA THR A 105 0.34 -15.08 1.64
C THR A 105 -0.83 -14.13 1.48
N LEU A 106 -1.87 -14.23 2.34
CA LEU A 106 -3.00 -13.31 2.34
C LEU A 106 -2.59 -11.84 2.47
N SER A 107 -1.56 -11.58 3.26
CA SER A 107 -1.01 -10.24 3.45
C SER A 107 -0.35 -9.68 2.19
N SER A 108 0.00 -10.55 1.23
CA SER A 108 0.63 -10.21 -0.04
C SER A 108 -0.32 -10.37 -1.24
N LEU A 109 -1.31 -11.24 -1.16
CA LEU A 109 -2.22 -11.58 -2.26
C LEU A 109 -3.31 -10.51 -2.43
N GLY A 110 -3.43 -9.98 -3.64
CA GLY A 110 -4.49 -9.07 -4.05
C GLY A 110 -4.21 -7.58 -3.86
N PHE A 111 -2.97 -7.22 -3.52
CA PHE A 111 -2.47 -5.86 -3.65
C PHE A 111 -1.29 -5.87 -4.63
N VAL A 112 -1.37 -5.06 -5.67
CA VAL A 112 -0.25 -4.77 -6.58
C VAL A 112 0.86 -4.09 -5.79
N VAL A 113 0.49 -3.20 -4.87
CA VAL A 113 1.42 -2.53 -3.95
C VAL A 113 1.24 -3.08 -2.54
N LYS A 114 2.29 -3.71 -2.01
CA LYS A 114 2.27 -4.23 -0.63
C LYS A 114 2.02 -3.09 0.36
N ASN A 115 0.95 -3.21 1.14
CA ASN A 115 0.63 -2.26 2.21
C ASN A 115 0.95 -2.86 3.59
N PRO A 116 2.03 -2.41 4.26
CA PRO A 116 2.46 -2.96 5.55
C PRO A 116 1.39 -2.89 6.64
N ARG A 117 0.51 -1.88 6.59
CA ARG A 117 -0.59 -1.71 7.55
C ARG A 117 -1.60 -2.85 7.44
N VAL A 118 -1.99 -3.19 6.22
CA VAL A 118 -2.96 -4.26 5.95
C VAL A 118 -2.40 -5.61 6.34
N SER A 119 -1.13 -5.88 6.03
CA SER A 119 -0.44 -7.09 6.46
C SER A 119 -0.43 -7.24 7.99
N ARG A 120 -0.19 -6.15 8.72
CA ARG A 120 -0.23 -6.15 10.19
C ARG A 120 -1.63 -6.43 10.73
N GLU A 121 -2.65 -5.79 10.15
CA GLU A 121 -4.05 -5.95 10.57
C GLU A 121 -4.56 -7.39 10.33
N ILE A 122 -4.23 -8.01 9.19
CA ILE A 122 -4.55 -9.42 8.90
C ILE A 122 -3.90 -10.36 9.93
N LYS A 123 -2.63 -10.12 10.29
CA LYS A 123 -1.92 -10.91 11.33
C LYS A 123 -2.53 -10.73 12.72
N GLU A 124 -2.92 -9.51 13.08
CA GLU A 124 -3.61 -9.23 14.34
C GLU A 124 -4.99 -9.90 14.42
N GLU A 125 -5.74 -9.88 13.32
CA GLU A 125 -7.01 -10.60 13.22
C GLU A 125 -6.81 -12.11 13.38
N ALA A 126 -5.81 -12.66 12.69
CA ALA A 126 -5.50 -14.09 12.74
C ALA A 126 -5.09 -14.57 14.14
N THR A 127 -4.50 -13.70 14.97
CA THR A 127 -4.04 -14.02 16.33
C THR A 127 -5.09 -13.72 17.40
N ARG A 128 -5.76 -12.56 17.32
CA ARG A 128 -6.68 -12.06 18.36
C ARG A 128 -8.16 -12.33 18.07
N GLY A 129 -8.50 -12.84 16.89
CA GLY A 129 -9.89 -13.17 16.53
C GLY A 129 -10.82 -11.97 16.45
N LYS A 130 -10.29 -10.75 16.20
CA LYS A 130 -11.12 -9.54 16.02
C LYS A 130 -12.08 -9.76 14.85
N LYS A 131 -13.39 -9.67 15.10
CA LYS A 131 -14.43 -10.04 14.11
C LYS A 131 -14.80 -8.91 13.13
N ASN A 132 -14.31 -7.68 13.34
CA ASN A 132 -14.79 -6.49 12.61
C ASN A 132 -13.67 -5.82 11.80
N PHE A 133 -12.82 -6.60 11.13
CA PHE A 133 -11.88 -6.04 10.17
C PHE A 133 -12.51 -5.99 8.78
N THR A 134 -12.88 -4.79 8.34
CA THR A 134 -13.22 -4.54 6.94
C THR A 134 -11.90 -4.52 6.16
N ILE A 135 -11.66 -5.57 5.40
CA ILE A 135 -10.48 -5.65 4.52
C ILE A 135 -10.54 -4.45 3.56
N PRO A 136 -9.47 -3.66 3.43
CA PRO A 136 -9.44 -2.56 2.47
C PRO A 136 -9.69 -3.10 1.07
N GLN A 137 -10.39 -2.32 0.24
CA GLN A 137 -10.67 -2.72 -1.13
C GLN A 137 -9.36 -3.04 -1.84
N ARG A 138 -9.37 -4.18 -2.54
CA ARG A 138 -8.25 -4.63 -3.36
C ARG A 138 -8.12 -3.75 -4.57
N ASP A 139 -6.92 -3.75 -5.14
CA ASP A 139 -6.68 -3.08 -6.41
C ASP A 139 -7.59 -3.70 -7.48
N LEU A 140 -8.25 -2.85 -8.25
CA LEU A 140 -9.13 -3.25 -9.32
C LEU A 140 -8.36 -3.18 -10.64
N SER A 141 -8.61 -4.14 -11.52
CA SER A 141 -8.02 -4.09 -12.86
C SER A 141 -8.60 -2.90 -13.63
N LEU A 142 -7.74 -2.08 -14.21
CA LEU A 142 -8.16 -0.98 -15.08
C LEU A 142 -8.80 -1.48 -16.39
N ASP A 143 -8.51 -2.73 -16.77
CA ASP A 143 -9.13 -3.42 -17.90
C ASP A 143 -10.46 -4.10 -17.57
N ALA A 144 -10.89 -4.08 -16.30
CA ALA A 144 -12.21 -4.61 -15.95
C ALA A 144 -13.32 -3.79 -16.61
N ALA A 145 -14.41 -4.46 -16.95
CA ALA A 145 -15.63 -3.78 -17.39
C ALA A 145 -16.15 -2.86 -16.28
N PHE A 146 -16.59 -1.67 -16.66
CA PHE A 146 -17.13 -0.69 -15.72
C PHE A 146 -18.52 -1.10 -15.19
N SER A 147 -19.33 -1.77 -16.03
CA SER A 147 -20.67 -2.24 -15.69
C SER A 147 -20.84 -3.72 -16.04
N SER A 148 -21.64 -4.45 -15.27
CA SER A 148 -22.01 -5.84 -15.57
C SER A 148 -22.95 -5.98 -16.77
N GLU A 149 -23.56 -4.89 -17.23
CA GLU A 149 -24.52 -4.87 -18.34
C GLU A 149 -23.87 -4.43 -19.67
N ASP A 150 -22.72 -3.76 -19.60
CA ASP A 150 -22.01 -3.22 -20.76
C ASP A 150 -20.51 -3.49 -20.62
N ASP A 151 -20.06 -4.59 -21.23
CA ASP A 151 -18.65 -4.98 -21.30
C ASP A 151 -17.83 -4.09 -22.26
N SER A 152 -18.47 -3.15 -22.97
CA SER A 152 -17.79 -2.31 -23.96
C SER A 152 -16.89 -1.26 -23.33
N ARG A 153 -17.22 -0.80 -22.12
CA ARG A 153 -16.51 0.28 -21.43
C ARG A 153 -15.62 -0.25 -20.33
N ARG A 154 -14.32 0.02 -20.43
CA ARG A 154 -13.35 -0.33 -19.39
C ARG A 154 -13.24 0.77 -18.35
N ILE A 155 -12.79 0.40 -17.14
CA ILE A 155 -12.53 1.37 -16.07
C ILE A 155 -11.50 2.42 -16.49
N ILE A 156 -10.45 2.01 -17.22
CA ILE A 156 -9.40 2.93 -17.68
C ILE A 156 -9.93 4.06 -18.57
N GLU A 157 -10.98 3.80 -19.35
CA GLU A 157 -11.57 4.77 -20.27
C GLU A 157 -12.46 5.80 -19.56
N THR A 158 -12.83 5.51 -18.31
CA THR A 158 -13.67 6.39 -17.48
C THR A 158 -12.83 7.33 -16.61
N LEU A 159 -11.55 7.01 -16.41
CA LEU A 159 -10.67 7.82 -15.57
C LEU A 159 -10.25 9.10 -16.31
N ALA A 160 -10.50 10.24 -15.67
CA ALA A 160 -10.04 11.53 -16.18
C ALA A 160 -8.52 11.67 -15.99
N ASP A 161 -7.85 12.27 -16.98
CA ASP A 161 -6.46 12.71 -16.81
C ASP A 161 -6.47 14.03 -16.01
N GLU A 162 -5.83 14.02 -14.84
CA GLU A 162 -5.73 15.18 -13.95
C GLU A 162 -4.61 16.16 -14.35
N ARG A 163 -3.92 15.90 -15.46
CA ARG A 163 -2.92 16.82 -15.99
C ARG A 163 -3.56 18.10 -16.51
N GLU A 164 -2.80 19.18 -16.44
CA GLU A 164 -3.19 20.48 -17.00
C GLU A 164 -3.53 20.32 -18.49
N THR A 165 -4.74 20.72 -18.86
CA THR A 165 -5.20 20.70 -20.25
C THR A 165 -4.45 21.76 -21.09
N PRO A 166 -4.34 21.59 -22.42
CA PRO A 166 -3.74 22.61 -23.28
C PRO A 166 -4.39 24.00 -23.13
N GLU A 167 -5.71 24.04 -22.95
CA GLU A 167 -6.48 25.26 -22.73
C GLU A 167 -6.12 25.92 -21.40
N GLU A 168 -6.08 25.15 -20.31
CA GLU A 168 -5.65 25.64 -18.99
C GLU A 168 -4.20 26.13 -19.02
N TYR A 169 -3.31 25.43 -19.72
CA TYR A 169 -1.92 25.85 -19.86
C TYR A 169 -1.79 27.20 -20.56
N VAL A 170 -2.52 27.41 -21.67
CA VAL A 170 -2.50 28.69 -22.39
C VAL A 170 -3.11 29.80 -21.53
N LEU A 171 -4.25 29.53 -20.87
CA LEU A 171 -4.89 30.47 -19.95
C LEU A 171 -3.94 30.86 -18.81
N ARG A 172 -3.29 29.89 -18.16
CA ARG A 172 -2.32 30.14 -17.10
C ARG A 172 -1.13 30.94 -17.61
N ARG A 173 -0.61 30.62 -18.79
CA ARG A 173 0.50 31.36 -19.41
C ARG A 173 0.13 32.81 -19.69
N ASP A 174 -1.03 33.06 -20.27
CA ASP A 174 -1.53 34.41 -20.53
C ASP A 174 -1.78 35.19 -19.24
N ASP A 175 -2.36 34.52 -18.24
CA ASP A 175 -2.55 35.07 -16.91
C ASP A 175 -1.22 35.40 -16.24
N GLU A 176 -0.20 34.55 -16.36
CA GLU A 176 1.14 34.81 -15.85
C GLU A 176 1.78 36.01 -16.53
N VAL A 177 1.64 36.14 -17.85
CA VAL A 177 2.13 37.30 -18.61
C VAL A 177 1.42 38.58 -18.15
N LYS A 178 0.09 38.55 -18.03
CA LYS A 178 -0.72 39.68 -17.53
C LYS A 178 -0.37 40.03 -16.08
N LYS A 179 -0.27 39.04 -15.20
CA LYS A 179 0.10 39.20 -13.78
C LYS A 179 1.51 39.79 -13.66
N ARG A 180 2.49 39.30 -14.42
CA ARG A 180 3.86 39.85 -14.43
C ARG A 180 3.89 41.28 -14.94
N ALA A 181 3.20 41.58 -16.04
CA ALA A 181 3.10 42.94 -16.57
C ALA A 181 2.42 43.89 -15.58
N PHE A 182 1.33 43.46 -14.96
CA PHE A 182 0.61 44.19 -13.93
C PHE A 182 1.48 44.43 -12.70
N PHE A 183 2.15 43.40 -12.20
CA PHE A 183 3.05 43.48 -11.06
C PHE A 183 4.21 44.45 -11.31
N LYS A 184 4.85 44.39 -12.49
CA LYS A 184 5.88 45.36 -12.90
C LYS A 184 5.36 46.80 -12.91
N LYS A 185 4.15 47.04 -13.40
CA LYS A 185 3.51 48.37 -13.36
C LYS A 185 3.21 48.81 -11.92
N ALA A 186 2.69 47.92 -11.08
CA ALA A 186 2.39 48.20 -9.68
C ALA A 186 3.66 48.55 -8.88
N LEU A 187 4.75 47.80 -9.08
CA LEU A 187 6.05 48.10 -8.47
C LEU A 187 6.55 49.50 -8.83
N LYS A 188 6.42 49.94 -10.10
CA LYS A 188 6.82 51.29 -10.54
C LYS A 188 6.13 52.44 -9.79
N THR A 189 4.98 52.20 -9.15
CA THR A 189 4.26 53.21 -8.35
C THR A 189 4.74 53.34 -6.90
N LEU A 190 5.66 52.47 -6.49
CA LEU A 190 6.32 52.53 -5.19
C LEU A 190 7.59 53.38 -5.27
N SER A 191 8.05 53.87 -4.13
CA SER A 191 9.34 54.56 -4.07
C SER A 191 10.50 53.58 -4.32
N PRO A 192 11.66 54.04 -4.81
CA PRO A 192 12.83 53.17 -5.06
C PRO A 192 13.25 52.34 -3.83
N ARG A 193 13.14 52.92 -2.62
CA ARG A 193 13.43 52.23 -1.36
C ARG A 193 12.42 51.12 -1.04
N GLU A 194 11.14 51.33 -1.31
CA GLU A 194 10.09 50.32 -1.13
C GLU A 194 10.24 49.17 -2.14
N GLN A 195 10.58 49.47 -3.40
CA GLN A 195 10.86 48.46 -4.42
C GLN A 195 12.06 47.58 -4.03
N CYS A 196 13.14 48.19 -3.57
CA CYS A 196 14.37 47.48 -3.20
C CYS A 196 14.15 46.52 -2.03
N VAL A 197 13.41 46.96 -0.99
CA VAL A 197 13.02 46.09 0.14
C VAL A 197 12.18 44.90 -0.34
N LEU A 198 11.18 45.13 -1.21
CA LEU A 198 10.34 44.04 -1.72
C LEU A 198 11.09 43.10 -2.67
N GLN A 199 12.00 43.61 -3.49
CA GLN A 199 12.78 42.80 -4.44
C GLN A 199 13.76 41.87 -3.71
N ILE A 200 14.41 42.35 -2.65
CA ILE A 200 15.29 41.51 -1.82
C ILE A 200 14.46 40.47 -1.05
N ARG A 201 13.28 40.84 -0.54
CA ARG A 201 12.43 39.94 0.26
C ARG A 201 11.65 38.92 -0.54
N TYR A 202 11.24 39.23 -1.77
CA TYR A 202 10.31 38.40 -2.55
C TYR A 202 10.79 38.11 -3.97
N GLY A 203 11.99 38.56 -4.37
CA GLY A 203 12.52 38.37 -5.71
C GLY A 203 13.35 37.09 -5.92
N GLY A 204 13.60 36.31 -4.86
CA GLY A 204 14.33 35.04 -4.90
C GLY A 204 13.46 33.83 -4.52
N GLU A 205 14.08 32.65 -4.44
CA GLU A 205 13.39 31.39 -4.11
C GLU A 205 12.85 31.32 -2.66
N SER A 206 13.40 32.13 -1.75
CA SER A 206 12.97 32.18 -0.35
C SER A 206 12.87 33.62 0.14
N VAL A 207 12.06 33.83 1.18
CA VAL A 207 11.88 35.14 1.80
C VAL A 207 12.93 35.32 2.90
N PRO A 208 13.98 36.13 2.70
CA PRO A 208 14.99 36.38 3.73
C PRO A 208 14.40 37.05 4.97
N SER A 209 15.08 36.85 6.10
CA SER A 209 14.71 37.48 7.37
C SER A 209 14.87 39.02 7.29
N LEU A 210 14.18 39.73 8.19
CA LEU A 210 14.29 41.19 8.30
C LEU A 210 15.73 41.62 8.62
N ASP A 211 16.46 40.79 9.37
CA ASP A 211 17.87 41.01 9.73
C ASP A 211 18.81 40.94 8.54
N VAL A 212 18.67 39.89 7.73
CA VAL A 212 19.44 39.73 6.50
C VAL A 212 19.14 40.88 5.54
N THR A 213 17.86 41.20 5.34
CA THR A 213 17.43 42.31 4.48
C THR A 213 17.96 43.66 4.98
N GLY A 214 17.95 43.88 6.30
CA GLY A 214 18.44 45.10 6.93
C GLY A 214 19.94 45.31 6.74
N LYS A 215 20.73 44.24 6.88
CA LYS A 215 22.17 44.23 6.60
C LYS A 215 22.49 44.62 5.15
N PHE A 216 21.74 44.10 4.18
CA PHE A 216 21.94 44.45 2.76
C PHE A 216 21.59 45.90 2.43
N LEU A 217 20.64 46.49 3.15
CA LEU A 217 20.12 47.83 2.87
C LEU A 217 20.64 48.92 3.82
N ASN A 218 21.53 48.58 4.76
CA ASN A 218 21.96 49.43 5.87
C ASN A 218 20.76 50.04 6.63
N LEU A 219 19.79 49.20 6.97
CA LEU A 219 18.57 49.55 7.70
C LEU A 219 18.42 48.69 8.95
N SER A 220 17.78 49.22 9.99
CA SER A 220 17.37 48.43 11.15
C SER A 220 16.24 47.46 10.80
N ASN A 221 16.12 46.36 11.57
CA ASN A 221 15.08 45.35 11.36
C ASN A 221 13.67 45.95 11.40
N GLU A 222 13.45 46.90 12.31
CA GLU A 222 12.20 47.64 12.42
C GLU A 222 12.01 48.62 11.25
N GLY A 223 13.09 49.22 10.74
CA GLY A 223 13.05 50.06 9.53
C GLY A 223 12.61 49.29 8.29
N VAL A 224 13.16 48.09 8.08
CA VAL A 224 12.75 47.18 6.98
C VAL A 224 11.27 46.81 7.13
N ARG A 225 10.84 46.42 8.34
CA ARG A 225 9.43 46.07 8.63
C ARG A 225 8.46 47.21 8.31
N GLN A 226 8.82 48.44 8.68
CA GLN A 226 7.97 49.61 8.42
C GLN A 226 7.88 49.96 6.93
N ILE A 227 8.98 49.80 6.18
CA ILE A 227 8.99 50.02 4.72
C ILE A 227 8.17 48.93 4.03
N GLU A 228 8.35 47.67 4.39
CA GLU A 228 7.57 46.54 3.88
C GLU A 228 6.07 46.72 4.13
N LYS A 229 5.68 47.03 5.38
CA LYS A 229 4.27 47.26 5.75
C LYS A 229 3.65 48.40 4.95
N ARG A 230 4.39 49.49 4.73
CA ARG A 230 3.94 50.62 3.91
C ARG A 230 3.80 50.23 2.43
N ALA A 231 4.78 49.53 1.89
CA ALA A 231 4.77 49.05 0.51
C ALA A 231 3.59 48.10 0.24
N LEU A 232 3.36 47.12 1.13
CA LEU A 232 2.23 46.19 1.04
C LEU A 232 0.88 46.91 1.19
N LYS A 233 0.76 47.86 2.12
CA LYS A 233 -0.46 48.66 2.28
C LYS A 233 -0.77 49.47 1.01
N LYS A 234 0.26 50.03 0.37
CA LYS A 234 0.14 50.75 -0.90
C LYS A 234 -0.25 49.81 -2.04
N LEU A 235 0.37 48.63 -2.14
CA LEU A 235 0.04 47.61 -3.15
C LEU A 235 -1.37 47.06 -2.98
N ARG A 236 -1.92 47.01 -1.76
CA ARG A 236 -3.27 46.50 -1.47
C ARG A 236 -4.41 47.49 -1.77
N HIS A 237 -4.11 48.75 -2.10
CA HIS A 237 -5.16 49.77 -2.22
C HIS A 237 -5.97 49.61 -3.54
N PRO A 238 -7.31 49.47 -3.49
CA PRO A 238 -8.16 49.13 -4.64
C PRO A 238 -8.08 50.16 -5.79
N LYS A 239 -7.89 51.46 -5.49
CA LYS A 239 -7.68 52.49 -6.54
C LYS A 239 -6.46 52.28 -7.44
N ARG A 240 -5.49 51.43 -7.05
CA ARG A 240 -4.36 51.04 -7.91
C ARG A 240 -4.69 49.83 -8.80
N PHE A 241 -5.71 49.06 -8.43
CA PHE A 241 -6.29 47.99 -9.24
C PHE A 241 -7.42 48.49 -10.16
N LEU A 242 -8.11 49.57 -9.79
CA LEU A 242 -9.28 50.15 -10.50
C LEU A 242 -8.94 51.22 -11.56
N LYS A 243 -7.66 51.56 -11.76
CA LYS A 243 -7.24 52.46 -12.87
C LYS A 243 -6.96 51.70 -14.18
N PHE A 244 -7.38 50.44 -14.25
CA PHE A 244 -7.23 49.55 -15.39
C PHE A 244 -8.48 48.69 -15.54
#